data_AF-A0A948AJQ6-F1
#
_entry.id   AF-A0A948AJQ6-F1
#
_cell.length_a   1.000
_cell.length_b   1.000
_cell.length_c   1.000
_cell.angle_alpha   90.00
_cell.angle_beta   90.00
_cell.angle_gamma   90.00
#
_symmetry.space_group_name_H-M   'P 1'
#
loop_
_entity.id
_entity.type
_entity.pdbx_description
1 polymer ?
#
loop_
_entity_poly.entity_id
_entity_poly.type
_entity_poly.pdbx_seq_one_letter_code
_entity_poly.pdbx_strand_id
1 'polypeptide(L)'
;MNIDGIPTRTIWPTDGTVEIIDQTRLPHEFVVHRLASLEDAAEAIRVMRVRGAPLIGATAAYGLALAASRDTGNAALRDAGDTLIATRPTAVNLQWAVRRVLEKLLPLAVPQRAAAAWAEAAAICAEDVAQNQAIGRHGGDLIQAIANRKPGPVNLLT
;
A
#
# COMPACT_ATOMS: atom_id res chain seq x y z
N MET A 1 3.49 -10.10 5.75
CA MET A 1 3.37 -10.67 7.11
C MET A 1 3.56 -12.18 7.02
N ASN A 2 3.92 -12.84 8.12
CA ASN A 2 3.92 -14.30 8.19
C ASN A 2 2.66 -14.72 8.98
N ILE A 3 1.74 -15.41 8.32
CA ILE A 3 0.50 -15.94 8.92
C ILE A 3 0.63 -17.47 8.87
N ASP A 4 0.78 -18.11 10.02
CA ASP A 4 0.91 -19.57 10.16
C ASP A 4 2.01 -20.20 9.26
N GLY A 5 3.15 -19.52 9.12
CA GLY A 5 4.27 -19.96 8.29
C GLY A 5 4.19 -19.50 6.83
N ILE A 6 3.10 -18.84 6.44
CA ILE A 6 2.84 -18.44 5.05
C ILE A 6 3.16 -16.95 4.87
N PRO A 7 4.03 -16.59 3.91
CA PRO A 7 4.23 -15.21 3.50
C PRO A 7 2.94 -14.64 2.87
N THR A 8 2.29 -13.74 3.59
CA THR A 8 0.98 -13.17 3.22
C THR A 8 1.10 -11.67 3.01
N ARG A 9 0.56 -11.18 1.89
CA ARG A 9 0.42 -9.73 1.64
C ARG A 9 -0.71 -9.18 2.51
N THR A 10 -0.57 -7.93 2.96
CA THR A 10 -1.58 -7.27 3.80
C THR A 10 -2.65 -6.54 3.00
N ILE A 11 -2.47 -6.48 1.68
CA ILE A 11 -3.38 -5.89 0.70
C ILE A 11 -3.24 -6.63 -0.63
N TRP A 12 -4.34 -6.95 -1.30
CA TRP A 12 -4.36 -7.57 -2.63
C TRP A 12 -5.64 -7.23 -3.40
N PRO A 13 -5.59 -7.14 -4.74
CA PRO A 13 -6.78 -6.95 -5.56
C PRO A 13 -7.53 -8.28 -5.74
N THR A 14 -8.87 -8.21 -5.71
CA THR A 14 -9.80 -9.35 -5.90
C THR A 14 -11.00 -8.87 -6.71
N ASP A 15 -11.19 -9.37 -7.93
CA ASP A 15 -12.38 -9.15 -8.79
C ASP A 15 -12.88 -7.70 -8.86
N GLY A 16 -12.00 -6.76 -9.20
CA GLY A 16 -12.32 -5.33 -9.30
C GLY A 16 -12.51 -4.63 -7.95
N THR A 17 -12.20 -5.31 -6.85
CA THR A 17 -12.14 -4.78 -5.49
C THR A 17 -10.77 -5.05 -4.87
N VAL A 18 -10.56 -4.60 -3.64
CA VAL A 18 -9.28 -4.77 -2.93
C VAL A 18 -9.58 -5.32 -1.55
N GLU A 19 -8.84 -6.32 -1.12
CA GLU A 19 -8.93 -6.87 0.23
C GLU A 19 -7.72 -6.44 1.06
N ILE A 20 -7.97 -6.15 2.33
CA ILE A 20 -6.96 -5.79 3.32
C ILE A 20 -7.11 -6.65 4.56
N ILE A 21 -6.02 -6.83 5.30
CA ILE A 21 -6.09 -7.36 6.67
C ILE A 21 -6.42 -6.19 7.62
N ASP A 22 -7.50 -6.32 8.39
CA ASP A 22 -7.87 -5.31 9.39
C ASP A 22 -6.94 -5.38 10.60
N GLN A 23 -5.98 -4.46 10.64
CA GLN A 23 -4.97 -4.42 11.68
C GLN A 23 -5.50 -3.95 13.05
N THR A 24 -6.73 -3.42 13.12
CA THR A 24 -7.35 -3.03 14.40
C THR A 24 -7.84 -4.24 15.21
N ARG A 25 -8.00 -5.39 14.54
CA ARG A 25 -8.47 -6.64 15.16
C ARG A 25 -7.32 -7.55 15.62
N LEU A 26 -6.11 -7.31 15.10
CA LEU A 26 -4.90 -8.02 15.51
C LEU A 26 -4.46 -7.60 16.93
N PRO A 27 -3.87 -8.52 17.73
CA PRO A 27 -3.56 -9.91 17.40
C PRO A 27 -4.69 -10.92 17.70
N HIS A 28 -5.84 -10.45 18.19
CA HIS A 28 -6.89 -11.32 18.72
C HIS A 28 -7.73 -12.00 17.64
N GLU A 29 -7.89 -11.35 16.49
CA GLU A 29 -8.71 -11.86 15.39
C GLU A 29 -8.11 -11.48 14.04
N PHE A 30 -8.08 -12.45 13.13
CA PHE A 30 -7.68 -12.24 11.74
C PHE A 30 -8.92 -11.98 10.89
N VAL A 31 -9.14 -10.72 10.52
CA VAL A 31 -10.29 -10.29 9.70
C VAL A 31 -9.80 -9.73 8.37
N VAL A 32 -10.33 -10.25 7.28
CA VAL A 32 -10.17 -9.67 5.94
C VAL A 32 -11.32 -8.71 5.68
N HIS A 33 -11.00 -7.50 5.25
CA HIS A 33 -11.97 -6.46 4.93
C HIS A 33 -11.88 -6.09 3.45
N ARG A 34 -13.03 -6.03 2.77
CA ARG A 34 -13.13 -5.74 1.33
C ARG A 34 -13.41 -4.25 1.12
N LEU A 35 -12.64 -3.63 0.24
CA LEU A 35 -12.76 -2.26 -0.23
C LEU A 35 -13.29 -2.29 -1.67
N ALA A 36 -14.50 -1.77 -1.89
CA ALA A 36 -15.17 -1.76 -3.19
C ALA A 36 -15.33 -0.35 -3.78
N SER A 37 -14.84 0.67 -3.07
CA SER A 37 -15.03 2.06 -3.41
C SER A 37 -13.88 2.95 -2.91
N LEU A 38 -13.84 4.18 -3.42
CA LEU A 38 -12.96 5.23 -2.90
C LEU A 38 -13.22 5.48 -1.41
N GLU A 39 -14.50 5.49 -1.04
CA GLU A 39 -14.95 5.75 0.32
C GLU A 39 -14.44 4.67 1.29
N ASP A 40 -14.52 3.39 0.90
CA ASP A 40 -14.00 2.27 1.71
C ASP A 40 -12.48 2.41 1.93
N ALA A 41 -11.73 2.73 0.86
CA ALA A 41 -10.28 2.93 0.95
C ALA A 41 -9.94 4.12 1.87
N ALA A 42 -10.68 5.22 1.73
CA ALA A 42 -10.50 6.40 2.56
C ALA A 42 -10.83 6.14 4.04
N GLU A 43 -11.93 5.41 4.32
CA GLU A 43 -12.30 4.99 5.67
C GLU A 43 -11.22 4.08 6.27
N ALA A 44 -10.79 3.05 5.54
CA ALA A 44 -9.81 2.08 6.01
C ALA A 44 -8.49 2.75 6.44
N ILE A 45 -8.06 3.80 5.73
CA ILE A 45 -6.90 4.61 6.10
C ILE A 45 -7.20 5.48 7.33
N ARG A 46 -8.36 6.15 7.36
CA ARG A 46 -8.76 7.09 8.41
C ARG A 46 -8.91 6.41 9.77
N VAL A 47 -9.59 5.27 9.80
CA VAL A 47 -9.87 4.51 11.03
C VAL A 47 -8.76 3.50 11.37
N MET A 48 -7.65 3.55 10.62
CA MET A 48 -6.44 2.76 10.88
C MET A 48 -6.62 1.22 10.77
N ARG A 49 -7.56 0.75 9.94
CA ARG A 49 -7.59 -0.66 9.50
C ARG A 49 -6.30 -1.03 8.80
N VAL A 50 -5.73 -0.08 8.06
CA VAL A 50 -4.37 -0.16 7.54
C VAL A 50 -3.44 0.81 8.27
N ARG A 51 -2.25 0.33 8.63
CA ARG A 51 -1.18 1.13 9.24
C ARG A 51 0.19 0.68 8.73
N GLY A 52 1.17 1.57 8.85
CA GLY A 52 2.48 1.47 8.21
C GLY A 52 2.52 2.32 6.94
N ALA A 53 3.53 3.18 6.83
CA ALA A 53 3.60 4.19 5.77
C ALA A 53 3.49 3.59 4.35
N PRO A 54 4.17 2.47 4.02
CA PRO A 54 4.03 1.86 2.70
C PRO A 54 2.63 1.29 2.42
N LEU A 55 2.03 0.59 3.39
CA LEU A 55 0.69 0.02 3.24
C LEU A 55 -0.36 1.11 3.03
N ILE A 56 -0.27 2.22 3.77
CA ILE A 56 -1.16 3.38 3.58
C ILE A 56 -1.04 3.93 2.16
N GLY A 57 0.17 4.03 1.62
CA GLY A 57 0.40 4.44 0.22
C GLY A 57 -0.22 3.47 -0.79
N ALA A 58 -0.03 2.16 -0.59
CA ALA A 58 -0.62 1.12 -1.43
C ALA A 58 -2.17 1.16 -1.40
N THR A 59 -2.77 1.31 -0.22
CA THR A 59 -4.24 1.45 -0.07
C THR A 59 -4.75 2.69 -0.80
N ALA A 60 -4.04 3.81 -0.73
CA ALA A 60 -4.43 5.03 -1.45
C ALA A 60 -4.33 4.85 -2.98
N ALA A 61 -3.27 4.20 -3.47
CA ALA A 61 -3.13 3.91 -4.91
C ALA A 61 -4.29 3.04 -5.42
N TYR A 62 -4.67 2.01 -4.66
CA TYR A 62 -5.85 1.21 -4.99
C TYR A 62 -7.16 1.97 -4.84
N GLY A 63 -7.28 2.90 -3.88
CA GLY A 63 -8.41 3.81 -3.77
C GLY A 63 -8.61 4.66 -5.03
N LEU A 64 -7.53 5.15 -5.64
CA LEU A 64 -7.59 5.82 -6.94
C LEU A 64 -8.00 4.86 -8.07
N ALA A 65 -7.54 3.61 -8.06
CA ALA A 65 -7.95 2.62 -9.06
C ALA A 65 -9.45 2.28 -8.97
N LEU A 66 -9.99 2.19 -7.75
CA LEU A 66 -11.42 2.02 -7.50
C LEU A 66 -12.21 3.23 -7.99
N ALA A 67 -11.74 4.46 -7.71
CA ALA A 67 -12.36 5.69 -8.23
C ALA A 67 -12.34 5.74 -9.76
N ALA A 68 -11.19 5.44 -10.37
CA ALA A 68 -10.99 5.41 -11.82
C ALA A 68 -11.84 4.33 -12.52
N SER A 69 -12.28 3.30 -11.79
CA SER A 69 -13.21 2.30 -12.34
C SER A 69 -14.64 2.83 -12.48
N ARG A 70 -14.97 3.93 -11.79
CA ARG A 70 -16.28 4.60 -11.86
C ARG A 70 -16.25 5.83 -12.76
N ASP A 71 -15.25 6.70 -12.59
CA ASP A 71 -15.09 7.92 -13.38
C ASP A 71 -13.60 8.19 -13.61
N THR A 72 -13.21 8.31 -14.88
CA THR A 72 -11.84 8.57 -15.32
C THR A 72 -11.60 10.01 -15.73
N GLY A 73 -12.57 10.90 -15.51
CA GLY A 73 -12.45 12.33 -15.77
C GLY A 73 -11.36 13.01 -14.94
N ASN A 74 -10.72 14.05 -15.50
CA ASN A 74 -9.63 14.74 -14.81
C ASN A 74 -10.04 15.33 -13.45
N ALA A 75 -11.26 15.88 -13.35
CA ALA A 75 -11.79 16.44 -12.10
C ALA A 75 -12.02 15.32 -11.07
N ALA A 76 -12.75 14.28 -11.46
CA ALA A 76 -13.04 13.13 -10.59
C ALA A 76 -11.77 12.47 -10.03
N LEU A 77 -10.74 12.27 -10.86
CA LEU A 77 -9.47 11.69 -10.41
C LEU A 77 -8.74 12.59 -9.40
N ARG A 78 -8.75 13.92 -9.62
CA ARG A 78 -8.14 14.87 -8.68
C ARG A 78 -8.89 14.91 -7.36
N ASP A 79 -10.22 15.00 -7.41
CA ASP A 79 -11.08 15.00 -6.22
C ASP A 79 -10.90 13.71 -5.40
N ALA A 80 -10.75 12.56 -6.08
CA ALA A 80 -10.43 11.30 -5.43
C ALA A 80 -9.05 11.32 -4.75
N GLY A 81 -8.04 11.90 -5.41
CA GLY A 81 -6.72 12.09 -4.83
C GLY A 81 -6.75 12.98 -3.58
N ASP A 82 -7.46 14.11 -3.65
CA ASP A 82 -7.60 15.04 -2.54
C ASP A 82 -8.35 14.40 -1.35
N THR A 83 -9.39 13.62 -1.65
CA THR A 83 -10.14 12.83 -0.66
C THR A 83 -9.23 11.88 0.10
N LEU A 84 -8.37 11.14 -0.61
CA LEU A 84 -7.41 10.21 0.00
C LEU A 84 -6.35 10.93 0.82
N ILE A 85 -5.79 12.04 0.31
CA ILE A 85 -4.78 12.83 1.04
C ILE A 85 -5.35 13.38 2.34
N ALA A 86 -6.60 13.83 2.34
CA ALA A 86 -7.28 14.36 3.51
C ALA A 86 -7.51 13.32 4.63
N THR A 87 -7.37 12.02 4.36
CA THR A 87 -7.51 10.98 5.40
C THR A 87 -6.39 11.06 6.44
N ARG A 88 -5.16 11.34 6.00
CA ARG A 88 -3.95 11.43 6.82
C ARG A 88 -2.94 12.41 6.17
N PRO A 89 -3.13 13.73 6.30
CA PRO A 89 -2.40 14.73 5.50
C PRO A 89 -0.89 14.75 5.76
N THR A 90 -0.40 14.23 6.90
CA THR A 90 1.03 14.15 7.20
C THR A 90 1.71 12.88 6.66
N ALA A 91 0.95 11.94 6.10
CA ALA A 91 1.49 10.69 5.57
C ALA A 91 2.15 10.92 4.20
N VAL A 92 3.47 11.10 4.19
CA VAL A 92 4.25 11.39 2.97
C VAL A 92 4.09 10.28 1.92
N ASN A 93 4.15 9.01 2.31
CA ASN A 93 3.95 7.88 1.39
C ASN A 93 2.57 7.85 0.75
N LEU A 94 1.54 8.34 1.46
CA LEU A 94 0.19 8.48 0.91
C LEU A 94 0.21 9.52 -0.22
N GLN A 95 0.70 10.73 0.08
CA GLN A 95 0.77 11.81 -0.91
C GLN A 95 1.61 11.42 -2.13
N TRP A 96 2.75 10.75 -1.90
CA TRP A 96 3.61 10.24 -2.97
C TRP A 96 2.86 9.24 -3.87
N ALA A 97 2.17 8.27 -3.29
CA ALA A 97 1.45 7.25 -4.05
C ALA A 97 0.31 7.87 -4.87
N VAL A 98 -0.48 8.76 -4.26
CA VAL A 98 -1.57 9.49 -4.95
C VAL A 98 -1.01 10.30 -6.11
N ARG A 99 0.03 11.10 -5.87
CA ARG A 99 0.67 11.92 -6.91
C ARG A 99 1.18 11.06 -8.06
N ARG A 100 1.92 9.99 -7.76
CA ARG A 100 2.49 9.08 -8.75
C ARG A 100 1.43 8.48 -9.66
N VAL A 101 0.31 8.01 -9.10
CA VAL A 101 -0.79 7.47 -9.88
C VAL A 101 -1.42 8.58 -10.74
N LEU A 102 -1.72 9.74 -10.18
CA LEU A 102 -2.32 10.84 -10.95
C LEU A 102 -1.42 11.33 -12.11
N GLU A 103 -0.12 11.48 -11.86
CA GLU A 103 0.88 11.83 -12.88
C GLU A 103 0.91 10.80 -14.02
N LYS A 104 0.69 9.52 -13.71
CA LYS A 104 0.58 8.45 -14.70
C LYS A 104 -0.72 8.53 -15.50
N LEU A 105 -1.85 8.80 -14.84
CA LEU A 105 -3.18 8.70 -15.44
C LEU A 105 -3.58 9.90 -16.27
N LEU A 106 -3.33 11.12 -15.78
CA LEU A 106 -3.85 12.35 -16.39
C LEU A 106 -3.39 12.57 -17.85
N PRO A 107 -2.18 12.17 -18.28
CA PRO A 107 -1.78 12.25 -19.68
C PRO A 107 -2.42 11.20 -20.60
N LEU A 108 -2.96 10.11 -20.05
CA LEU A 108 -3.52 9.01 -20.85
C LEU A 108 -4.90 9.36 -21.41
N ALA A 109 -5.27 8.68 -22.51
CA ALA A 109 -6.63 8.73 -23.03
C ALA A 109 -7.60 8.11 -22.01
N VAL A 110 -8.77 8.73 -21.85
CA VAL A 110 -9.81 8.33 -20.87
C VAL A 110 -10.06 6.80 -20.82
N PRO A 111 -10.21 6.08 -21.95
CA PRO A 111 -10.47 4.64 -21.93
C PRO A 111 -9.33 3.79 -21.34
N GLN A 112 -8.10 4.31 -21.29
CA GLN A 112 -6.92 3.60 -20.81
C GLN A 112 -6.70 3.75 -19.30
N ARG A 113 -7.32 4.77 -18.68
CA ARG A 113 -6.98 5.21 -17.33
C ARG A 113 -7.35 4.20 -16.25
N ALA A 114 -8.52 3.58 -16.34
CA ALA A 114 -8.95 2.60 -15.34
C ALA A 114 -7.95 1.43 -15.24
N ALA A 115 -7.62 0.81 -16.37
CA ALA A 115 -6.64 -0.28 -16.42
C ALA A 115 -5.24 0.17 -15.96
N ALA A 116 -4.80 1.37 -16.39
CA ALA A 116 -3.53 1.94 -15.95
C ALA A 116 -3.47 2.20 -14.44
N ALA A 117 -4.60 2.58 -13.82
CA ALA A 117 -4.66 2.86 -12.38
C ALA A 117 -4.45 1.59 -11.55
N TRP A 118 -5.12 0.50 -11.93
CA TRP A 118 -4.92 -0.81 -11.31
C TRP A 118 -3.50 -1.33 -11.50
N ALA A 119 -2.93 -1.17 -12.70
CA ALA A 119 -1.56 -1.58 -12.98
C ALA A 119 -0.53 -0.78 -12.15
N GLU A 120 -0.71 0.53 -12.04
CA GLU A 120 0.18 1.40 -11.26
C GLU A 120 0.08 1.12 -9.76
N ALA A 121 -1.13 0.89 -9.24
CA ALA A 121 -1.32 0.49 -7.84
C ALA A 121 -0.64 -0.86 -7.53
N ALA A 122 -0.75 -1.84 -8.43
CA ALA A 122 -0.06 -3.11 -8.31
C ALA A 122 1.47 -2.95 -8.40
N ALA A 123 1.97 -2.06 -9.27
CA ALA A 123 3.40 -1.75 -9.39
C ALA A 123 3.96 -1.15 -8.09
N ILE A 124 3.26 -0.19 -7.48
CA ILE A 124 3.65 0.38 -6.16
C ILE A 124 3.77 -0.74 -5.11
N CYS A 125 2.81 -1.67 -5.06
CA CYS A 125 2.87 -2.81 -4.14
C CYS A 125 4.05 -3.75 -4.41
N ALA A 126 4.33 -4.03 -5.69
CA ALA A 126 5.42 -4.92 -6.08
C ALA A 126 6.80 -4.30 -5.78
N GLU A 127 6.95 -3.01 -6.04
CA GLU A 127 8.16 -2.25 -5.74
C GLU A 127 8.43 -2.18 -4.23
N ASP A 128 7.40 -1.94 -3.40
CA ASP A 128 7.54 -1.96 -1.94
C ASP A 128 8.04 -3.33 -1.43
N VAL A 129 7.49 -4.43 -1.96
CA VAL A 129 7.97 -5.79 -1.63
C VAL A 129 9.44 -5.95 -2.01
N ALA A 130 9.83 -5.53 -3.21
CA ALA A 130 11.21 -5.64 -3.67
C ALA A 130 12.17 -4.79 -2.83
N GLN A 131 11.77 -3.57 -2.46
CA GLN A 131 12.52 -2.67 -1.60
C GLN A 131 12.69 -3.25 -0.19
N ASN A 132 11.63 -3.76 0.42
CA ASN A 132 11.67 -4.38 1.74
C ASN A 132 12.60 -5.61 1.76
N GLN A 133 12.55 -6.44 0.71
CA GLN A 133 13.49 -7.55 0.56
C GLN A 133 14.94 -7.08 0.38
N ALA A 134 15.16 -6.00 -0.38
CA ALA A 134 16.50 -5.44 -0.57
C ALA A 134 17.06 -4.88 0.75
N ILE A 135 16.26 -4.14 1.51
CA ILE A 135 16.62 -3.64 2.85
C ILE A 135 17.01 -4.81 3.76
N GLY A 136 16.20 -5.89 3.77
CA GLY A 136 16.49 -7.10 4.54
C GLY A 136 17.81 -7.76 4.15
N ARG A 137 18.10 -7.89 2.84
CA ARG A 137 19.37 -8.45 2.35
C ARG A 137 20.57 -7.60 2.75
N HIS A 138 20.54 -6.30 2.42
CA HIS A 138 21.64 -5.39 2.70
C HIS A 138 21.88 -5.21 4.21
N GLY A 139 20.80 -5.09 4.99
CA GLY A 139 20.90 -5.05 6.45
C GLY A 139 21.43 -6.37 7.04
N GLY A 140 20.99 -7.50 6.47
CA GLY A 140 21.47 -8.83 6.84
C GLY A 140 22.97 -8.99 6.66
N ASP A 141 23.54 -8.54 5.53
CA ASP A 141 24.97 -8.59 5.26
C ASP A 141 25.77 -7.80 6.32
N LEU A 142 25.26 -6.64 6.73
CA LEU A 142 25.89 -5.82 7.79
C LEU A 142 25.84 -6.52 9.15
N ILE A 143 24.69 -7.10 9.51
CA ILE A 143 24.53 -7.85 10.76
C ILE A 143 25.44 -9.08 10.77
N GLN A 144 25.55 -9.79 9.65
CA GLN A 144 26.43 -10.95 9.51
C GLN A 144 27.91 -10.55 9.66
N ALA A 145 28.32 -9.42 9.09
CA ALA A 145 29.67 -8.91 9.25
C ALA A 145 30.01 -8.58 10.72
N ILE A 146 29.04 -8.08 11.49
CA ILE A 146 29.20 -7.84 12.95
C ILE A 146 29.27 -9.17 13.71
N ALA A 147 28.39 -10.11 13.38
CA ALA A 147 28.34 -11.44 14.01
C ALA A 147 29.69 -12.17 13.87
N ASN A 148 30.31 -12.10 12.70
CA ASN A 148 31.61 -12.72 12.43
C ASN A 148 32.76 -12.18 13.30
N ARG A 149 32.60 -10.99 13.92
CA ARG A 149 33.61 -10.34 14.76
C ARG A 149 33.34 -10.49 16.26
N LYS A 150 32.15 -10.92 16.65
CA LYS A 150 31.70 -10.97 18.04
C LYS A 150 31.81 -12.41 18.57
N PRO A 151 32.27 -12.63 19.82
CA PRO A 151 32.33 -13.96 20.42
C PRO A 151 30.95 -14.52 20.84
N GLY A 152 29.85 -14.04 20.26
CA GLY A 152 28.47 -14.39 20.65
C GLY A 152 27.42 -13.72 19.74
N PRO A 153 26.12 -13.94 20.00
CA PRO A 153 25.05 -13.46 19.13
C PRO A 153 24.99 -11.93 19.06
N VAL A 154 24.49 -11.42 17.94
CA VAL A 154 24.11 -10.02 17.77
C VAL A 154 22.68 -9.85 18.29
N ASN A 155 22.51 -9.05 19.34
CA ASN A 155 21.19 -8.71 19.89
C ASN A 155 20.68 -7.44 19.22
N LEU A 156 19.49 -7.50 18.62
CA LEU A 156 18.83 -6.38 17.93
C LEU A 156 17.63 -5.89 18.76
N LEU A 157 17.46 -4.57 18.85
CA LEU A 157 16.32 -3.91 19.48
C LEU A 157 15.56 -3.12 18.40
N THR A 158 14.24 -3.29 18.30
CA THR A 158 13.34 -2.63 17.34
C THR A 158 12.05 -2.18 17.99
#